data_AF-A0A496XI68-F1
#
_entry.id   AF-A0A496XI68-F1
#
_cell.length_a   1.000
_cell.length_b   1.000
_cell.length_c   1.000
_cell.angle_alpha   90.00
_cell.angle_beta   90.00
_cell.angle_gamma   90.00
#
_symmetry.space_group_name_H-M   'P 1'
#
loop_
_entity.id
_entity.type
_entity.pdbx_description
1 polymer ?
#
loop_
_entity_poly.entity_id
_entity_poly.type
_entity_poly.pdbx_seq_one_letter_code
_entity_poly.pdbx_strand_id
1 'polypeptide(L)'
;MQIDTLEITPEVLKLIAEIDEFKGAWTAIGRVAPEQRTSLHRIATIESIGSSTRIEGARLTDVEVERLLANLDIKAFASRDEEEVAGYAEVMELVFANWSEI
;
A
#
# COMPACT_ATOMS: atom_id res chain seq x y z
N MET A 1 -10.33 -16.39 -16.10
CA MET A 1 -8.87 -16.22 -16.25
C MET A 1 -8.36 -17.43 -17.04
N GLN A 2 -7.73 -17.22 -18.20
CA GLN A 2 -7.13 -18.33 -18.95
C GLN A 2 -5.77 -18.64 -18.32
N ILE A 3 -5.69 -19.76 -17.60
CA ILE A 3 -4.48 -20.19 -16.88
C ILE A 3 -3.60 -21.07 -17.77
N ASP A 4 -4.19 -21.58 -18.84
CA ASP A 4 -3.63 -22.52 -19.80
C ASP A 4 -2.45 -21.91 -20.60
N THR A 5 -2.31 -20.59 -20.59
CA THR A 5 -1.22 -19.83 -21.22
C THR A 5 -0.13 -19.41 -20.23
N LEU A 6 -0.23 -19.79 -18.96
CA LEU A 6 0.74 -19.39 -17.93
C LEU A 6 1.97 -20.31 -18.01
N GLU A 7 3.10 -19.76 -18.43
CA GLU A 7 4.39 -20.46 -18.38
C GLU A 7 5.08 -20.16 -17.05
N ILE A 8 5.28 -21.20 -16.23
CA ILE A 8 6.08 -21.09 -15.00
C ILE A 8 7.52 -21.52 -15.31
N THR A 9 8.42 -20.54 -15.36
CA THR A 9 9.85 -20.79 -15.51
C THR A 9 10.51 -21.07 -14.14
N PRO A 10 11.72 -21.66 -14.11
CA PRO A 10 12.48 -21.82 -12.87
C PRO A 10 12.72 -20.49 -12.13
N GLU A 11 12.90 -19.38 -12.85
CA GLU A 11 13.07 -18.05 -12.28
C GLU A 11 11.79 -17.57 -11.60
N VAL A 12 10.64 -17.73 -12.26
CA VAL A 12 9.33 -17.41 -11.66
C VAL A 12 9.08 -18.25 -10.42
N LEU A 13 9.39 -19.56 -10.48
CA LEU A 13 9.24 -20.45 -9.35
C LEU A 13 10.15 -20.05 -8.17
N LYS A 14 11.38 -19.64 -8.46
CA LYS A 14 12.31 -19.13 -7.44
C LYS A 14 11.77 -17.87 -6.76
N LEU A 15 11.26 -16.91 -7.54
CA LEU A 15 10.64 -15.69 -6.98
C LEU A 15 9.42 -16.02 -6.12
N ILE A 16 8.56 -16.94 -6.54
CA ILE A 16 7.42 -17.40 -5.73
C ILE A 16 7.91 -17.99 -4.41
N ALA A 17 8.93 -18.85 -4.45
CA ALA A 17 9.47 -19.47 -3.25
C ALA A 17 10.06 -18.44 -2.26
N GLU A 18 10.79 -17.44 -2.77
CA GLU A 18 11.33 -16.34 -1.95
C GLU A 18 10.21 -15.51 -1.30
N ILE A 19 9.13 -15.24 -2.04
CA ILE A 19 7.95 -14.53 -1.52
C ILE A 19 7.25 -15.35 -0.43
N ASP A 20 7.10 -16.67 -0.62
CA ASP A 20 6.45 -17.56 0.36
C ASP A 20 7.28 -17.70 1.64
N GLU A 21 8.60 -17.81 1.53
CA GLU A 21 9.50 -17.83 2.69
C GLU A 21 9.39 -16.54 3.50
N PHE A 22 9.42 -15.39 2.83
CA PHE A 22 9.22 -14.09 3.48
C PHE A 22 7.85 -13.98 4.15
N LYS A 23 6.77 -14.40 3.48
CA LYS A 23 5.41 -14.39 4.03
C LYS A 23 5.30 -15.24 5.31
N GLY A 24 5.97 -16.40 5.33
CA GLY A 24 6.06 -17.26 6.50
C GLY A 24 6.72 -16.56 7.69
N ALA A 25 7.89 -15.97 7.46
CA ALA A 25 8.62 -15.21 8.48
C ALA A 25 7.82 -13.99 8.97
N TRP A 26 7.23 -13.22 8.05
CA TRP A 26 6.42 -12.04 8.33
C TRP A 26 5.20 -12.37 9.21
N THR A 27 4.52 -13.48 8.93
CA THR A 27 3.38 -13.96 9.74
C THR A 27 3.80 -14.26 11.18
N ALA A 28 5.01 -14.80 11.39
CA ALA A 28 5.55 -15.04 12.72
C ALA A 28 5.86 -13.72 13.46
N ILE A 29 6.47 -12.74 12.78
CA ILE A 29 6.77 -11.41 13.34
C ILE A 29 5.49 -10.68 13.77
N GLY A 30 4.45 -10.73 12.94
CA GLY A 30 3.17 -10.09 13.22
C GLY A 30 2.47 -10.57 14.51
N ARG A 31 2.83 -11.75 15.02
CA ARG A 31 2.32 -12.28 16.31
C ARG A 31 3.09 -11.76 17.53
N VAL A 32 4.35 -11.33 17.34
CA VAL A 32 5.27 -10.98 18.43
C VAL A 32 5.38 -9.46 18.63
N ALA A 33 5.14 -8.65 17.59
CA ALA A 33 5.31 -7.19 17.66
C ALA A 33 4.18 -6.42 16.92
N PRO A 34 2.98 -6.31 17.51
CA PRO A 34 1.83 -5.67 16.87
C PRO A 34 2.04 -4.17 16.55
N GLU A 35 2.77 -3.43 17.39
CA GLU A 35 3.03 -2.00 17.14
C GLU A 35 3.92 -1.76 15.92
N GLN A 36 4.90 -2.64 15.68
CA GLN A 36 5.74 -2.58 14.48
C GLN A 36 4.91 -2.79 13.21
N ARG A 37 3.87 -3.64 13.29
CA ARG A 37 2.95 -3.88 12.18
C ARG A 37 2.12 -2.64 11.84
N THR A 38 1.63 -1.91 12.83
CA THR A 38 0.89 -0.66 12.61
C THR A 38 1.77 0.41 11.96
N SER A 39 3.02 0.55 12.42
CA SER A 39 3.99 1.47 11.81
C SER A 39 4.33 1.09 10.36
N LEU A 40 4.52 -0.20 10.08
CA LEU A 40 4.80 -0.70 8.73
C LEU A 40 3.59 -0.54 7.81
N HIS A 41 2.37 -0.72 8.32
CA HIS A 41 1.15 -0.43 7.58
C HIS A 41 1.10 1.05 7.18
N ARG A 42 1.35 1.96 8.11
CA ARG A 42 1.37 3.41 7.82
C ARG A 42 2.40 3.78 6.76
N ILE A 43 3.63 3.24 6.86
CA ILE A 43 4.67 3.46 5.86
C ILE A 43 4.25 2.89 4.50
N ALA A 44 3.73 1.66 4.46
CA ALA A 44 3.26 1.04 3.22
C ALA A 44 2.12 1.83 2.57
N THR A 45 1.20 2.40 3.37
CA THR A 45 0.15 3.28 2.88
C THR A 45 0.73 4.54 2.25
N ILE A 46 1.65 5.23 2.92
CA ILE A 46 2.30 6.45 2.40
C ILE A 46 3.04 6.16 1.08
N GLU A 47 3.88 5.13 1.06
CA GLU A 47 4.66 4.72 -0.11
C GLU A 47 3.76 4.29 -1.27
N SER A 48 2.69 3.54 -0.98
CA SER A 48 1.74 3.08 -2.00
C SER A 48 1.00 4.25 -2.63
N ILE A 49 0.48 5.19 -1.83
CA ILE A 49 -0.22 6.37 -2.33
C ILE A 49 0.73 7.26 -3.12
N GLY A 50 1.87 7.64 -2.52
CA GLY A 50 2.83 8.55 -3.14
C GLY A 50 3.40 8.01 -4.45
N SER A 51 3.76 6.72 -4.49
CA SER A 51 4.26 6.10 -5.72
C SER A 51 3.21 6.06 -6.82
N SER A 52 1.98 5.65 -6.49
CA SER A 52 0.90 5.53 -7.48
C SER A 52 0.49 6.87 -8.05
N THR A 53 0.34 7.90 -7.22
CA THR A 53 0.01 9.25 -7.68
C THR A 53 1.15 9.88 -8.48
N ARG A 54 2.42 9.60 -8.15
CA ARG A 54 3.58 10.04 -8.95
C ARG A 54 3.65 9.39 -10.33
N ILE A 55 3.22 8.13 -10.48
CA ILE A 55 3.08 7.49 -11.80
C ILE A 55 2.09 8.28 -12.68
N GLU A 56 1.07 8.88 -12.07
CA GLU A 56 0.05 9.69 -12.74
C GLU A 56 0.42 11.18 -12.88
N GLY A 57 1.56 11.60 -12.31
CA GLY A 57 2.14 12.93 -12.47
C GLY A 57 2.07 13.85 -11.26
N ALA A 58 1.55 13.38 -10.12
CA ALA A 58 1.57 14.13 -8.86
C ALA A 58 3.02 14.39 -8.39
N ARG A 59 3.23 15.45 -7.62
CA ARG A 59 4.59 15.91 -7.24
C ARG A 59 4.92 15.80 -5.77
N LEU A 60 3.98 15.36 -4.92
CA LEU A 60 4.21 15.25 -3.49
C LEU A 60 5.31 14.22 -3.18
N THR A 61 6.22 14.61 -2.30
CA THR A 61 7.19 13.74 -1.65
C THR A 61 6.53 12.90 -0.56
N ASP A 62 7.17 11.82 -0.12
CA ASP A 62 6.60 10.94 0.91
C ASP A 62 6.38 11.67 2.25
N VAL A 63 7.22 12.65 2.57
CA VAL A 63 7.05 13.52 3.74
C VAL A 63 5.84 14.45 3.59
N GLU A 64 5.56 14.94 2.40
CA GLU A 64 4.37 15.76 2.11
C GLU A 64 3.10 14.92 2.15
N VAL A 65 3.13 13.72 1.57
CA VAL A 65 2.05 12.73 1.68
C VAL A 65 1.79 12.39 3.14
N GLU A 66 2.82 12.08 3.93
CA GLU A 66 2.66 11.77 5.35
C GLU A 66 2.01 12.92 6.13
N ARG A 67 2.44 14.17 5.89
CA ARG A 67 1.88 15.36 6.54
C ARG A 67 0.43 15.60 6.15
N LEU A 68 0.08 15.36 4.89
CA LEU A 68 -1.28 15.47 4.40
C LEU A 68 -2.18 14.42 5.07
N LEU A 69 -1.73 13.16 5.11
CA LEU A 69 -2.47 12.07 5.74
C LEU A 69 -2.59 12.22 7.26
N ALA A 70 -1.60 12.83 7.92
CA ALA A 70 -1.67 13.13 9.35
C ALA A 70 -2.74 14.20 9.70
N ASN A 71 -3.21 14.97 8.71
CA ASN A 71 -4.16 16.07 8.88
C ASN A 71 -5.40 15.91 7.99
N LEU A 72 -5.86 14.67 7.72
CA LEU A 72 -6.99 14.38 6.82
C LEU A 72 -8.33 15.07 7.18
N ASP A 73 -8.45 15.71 8.35
CA ASP A 73 -9.58 16.59 8.72
C ASP A 73 -9.60 17.96 7.97
N ILE A 74 -8.61 18.22 7.09
CA ILE A 74 -8.53 19.46 6.30
C ILE A 74 -9.76 19.58 5.38
N LYS A 75 -10.56 20.63 5.57
CA LYS A 75 -11.77 20.91 4.79
C LYS A 75 -11.52 21.56 3.41
N ALA A 76 -10.27 21.87 3.09
CA ALA A 76 -9.88 22.49 1.81
C ALA A 76 -8.43 22.13 1.45
N PHE A 77 -8.25 21.42 0.33
CA PHE A 77 -6.95 21.10 -0.23
C PHE A 77 -6.42 22.27 -1.07
N ALA A 78 -5.10 22.44 -1.10
CA ALA A 78 -4.45 23.54 -1.81
C ALA A 78 -4.15 23.19 -3.29
N SER A 79 -4.18 21.91 -3.66
CA SER A 79 -3.89 21.47 -5.02
C SER A 79 -4.61 20.17 -5.39
N ARG A 80 -4.72 19.93 -6.70
CA ARG A 80 -5.22 18.65 -7.25
C ARG A 80 -4.39 17.45 -6.76
N ASP A 81 -3.07 17.60 -6.68
CA ASP A 81 -2.20 16.51 -6.22
C ASP A 81 -2.50 16.12 -4.76
N GLU A 82 -2.86 17.08 -3.90
CA GLU A 82 -3.31 16.81 -2.53
C GLU A 82 -4.66 16.09 -2.51
N GLU A 83 -5.62 16.54 -3.35
CA GLU A 83 -6.92 15.89 -3.48
C GLU A 83 -6.79 14.43 -3.93
N GLU A 84 -5.91 14.14 -4.88
CA GLU A 84 -5.67 12.78 -5.40
C GLU A 84 -5.01 11.87 -4.36
N VAL A 85 -4.02 12.39 -3.61
CA VAL A 85 -3.40 11.65 -2.51
C VAL A 85 -4.41 11.33 -1.41
N ALA A 86 -5.24 12.30 -1.03
CA ALA A 86 -6.28 12.09 -0.02
C ALA A 86 -7.36 11.10 -0.49
N GLY A 87 -7.82 11.23 -1.74
CA GLY A 87 -8.82 10.34 -2.31
C GLY A 87 -8.31 8.89 -2.44
N TYR A 88 -7.05 8.69 -2.85
CA TYR A 88 -6.45 7.36 -2.89
C TYR A 88 -6.40 6.74 -1.48
N ALA A 89 -6.02 7.53 -0.47
CA ALA A 89 -5.98 7.07 0.92
C ALA A 89 -7.37 6.64 1.41
N GLU A 90 -8.40 7.43 1.12
CA GLU A 90 -9.79 7.13 1.48
C GLU A 90 -10.29 5.84 0.84
N VAL A 91 -10.03 5.64 -0.47
CA VAL A 91 -10.40 4.41 -1.17
C VAL A 91 -9.67 3.20 -0.60
N MET A 92 -8.37 3.33 -0.31
CA MET A 92 -7.60 2.24 0.30
C MET A 92 -8.15 1.86 1.68
N GLU A 93 -8.43 2.86 2.53
CA GLU A 93 -9.02 2.63 3.85
C GLU A 93 -10.40 1.96 3.72
N LEU A 94 -11.24 2.42 2.78
CA LEU A 94 -12.55 1.84 2.53
C LEU A 94 -12.45 0.36 2.13
N VAL A 95 -11.55 0.02 1.21
CA VAL A 95 -11.32 -1.36 0.79
C VAL A 95 -10.80 -2.20 1.96
N PHE A 96 -9.81 -1.71 2.72
CA PHE A 96 -9.26 -2.45 3.86
C PHE A 96 -10.21 -2.56 5.06
N ALA A 97 -11.15 -1.64 5.23
CA ALA A 97 -12.15 -1.74 6.27
C ALA A 97 -13.24 -2.77 5.94
N ASN A 98 -13.53 -2.97 4.65
CA ASN A 98 -14.69 -3.76 4.20
C ASN A 98 -14.33 -5.02 3.40
N TRP A 99 -13.04 -5.34 3.19
CA TRP A 99 -12.62 -6.47 2.33
C TRP A 99 -13.25 -7.81 2.71
N SER A 100 -13.62 -8.01 3.98
CA SER A 100 -14.24 -9.26 4.43
C SER A 100 -15.70 -9.42 3.98
N GLU A 101 -16.33 -8.34 3.57
CA GLU A 101 -17.72 -8.30 3.08
C GLU A 101 -17.80 -8.29 1.53
N ILE A 102 -16.64 -8.31 0.86
CA ILE A 102 -16.47 -8.34 -0.60
C ILE A 102 -16.12 -9.76 -1.04
#